data_AF-A0A919MQ04-F1
#
_entry.id   AF-A0A919MQ04-F1
#
_cell.length_a   1.000
_cell.length_b   1.000
_cell.length_c   1.000
_cell.angle_alpha   90.00
_cell.angle_beta   90.00
_cell.angle_gamma   90.00
#
_symmetry.space_group_name_H-M   'P 1'
#
loop_
_entity.id
_entity.type
_entity.pdbx_description
1 polymer ?
#
loop_
_entity_poly.entity_id
_entity_poly.type
_entity_poly.pdbx_seq_one_letter_code
_entity_poly.pdbx_strand_id
1 'polypeptide(L)'
;MSIAPTTATIRAACGITAILLAFGTTACSHTGSTQSATSARPRPSAPTAAQSASSAQGIATAGARYVNRRDVCSALDHVSLARALGIDAGHLSEPRFSDTRASSLATCDHQYGAAGMRSLISLEVMTSKEGSVKGFYEGMRGAHQRSTGVTDVPGVGQQAAAYTDPTTGPHLMAYDGNLYLSIALIPVNSAVTEQVDTQQLLIACARGVFNELRQQ
;
A
#
# COMPACT_ATOMS: atom_id res chain seq x y z
N MET A 1 8.00 35.42 -47.36
CA MET A 1 7.76 34.20 -46.56
C MET A 1 7.58 34.64 -45.12
N SER A 2 6.34 34.64 -44.63
CA SER A 2 6.01 35.03 -43.24
C SER A 2 6.24 33.86 -42.30
N ILE A 3 6.94 34.11 -41.20
CA ILE A 3 7.16 33.17 -40.11
C ILE A 3 6.17 33.53 -39.01
N ALA A 4 5.27 32.60 -38.67
CA ALA A 4 4.34 32.76 -37.55
C ALA A 4 5.04 32.40 -36.22
N PRO A 5 4.84 33.16 -35.12
CA PRO A 5 5.38 32.81 -33.82
C PRO A 5 4.50 31.78 -33.09
N THR A 6 5.14 30.72 -32.59
CA THR A 6 4.52 29.68 -31.77
C THR A 6 4.41 30.15 -30.32
N THR A 7 3.20 30.29 -29.81
CA THR A 7 2.90 30.65 -28.41
C THR A 7 3.17 29.45 -27.49
N ALA A 8 4.07 29.61 -26.52
CA ALA A 8 4.32 28.62 -25.47
C ALA A 8 3.29 28.77 -24.33
N THR A 9 2.53 27.71 -24.08
CA THR A 9 1.57 27.65 -22.97
C THR A 9 2.29 27.27 -21.68
N ILE A 10 2.52 28.24 -20.80
CA ILE A 10 3.02 28.02 -19.44
C ILE A 10 1.86 27.53 -18.57
N ARG A 11 1.87 26.27 -18.14
CA ARG A 11 0.98 25.78 -17.07
C ARG A 11 1.62 26.08 -15.71
N ALA A 12 1.01 27.02 -14.99
CA ALA A 12 1.32 27.32 -13.60
C ALA A 12 0.88 26.15 -12.70
N ALA A 13 1.83 25.59 -11.93
CA ALA A 13 1.54 24.67 -10.84
C ALA A 13 1.11 25.47 -9.61
N CYS A 14 -0.16 25.34 -9.22
CA CYS A 14 -0.75 26.06 -8.10
C CYS A 14 -0.61 25.22 -6.82
N GLY A 15 0.14 25.76 -5.85
CA GLY A 15 -0.14 25.75 -4.41
C GLY A 15 -0.33 24.41 -3.69
N ILE A 16 0.72 23.95 -3.00
CA ILE A 16 0.59 23.04 -1.87
C ILE A 16 0.12 23.85 -0.66
N THR A 17 -1.13 23.64 -0.25
CA THR A 17 -1.69 24.21 0.98
C THR A 17 -1.23 23.37 2.17
N ALA A 18 -0.51 24.01 3.09
CA ALA A 18 -0.08 23.43 4.35
C ALA A 18 -1.28 23.09 5.25
N ILE A 19 -1.34 21.85 5.75
CA ILE A 19 -2.32 21.41 6.76
C ILE A 19 -1.74 21.69 8.14
N LEU A 20 -2.31 22.67 8.83
CA LEU A 20 -2.07 22.97 10.24
C LEU A 20 -2.77 21.94 11.13
N LEU A 21 -2.00 21.23 11.95
CA LEU A 21 -2.48 20.41 13.06
C LEU A 21 -2.89 21.31 14.22
N ALA A 22 -4.20 21.39 14.50
CA ALA A 22 -4.71 21.93 15.76
C ALA A 22 -5.14 20.79 16.68
N PHE A 23 -4.30 20.48 17.67
CA PHE A 23 -4.67 19.71 18.84
C PHE A 23 -5.41 20.64 19.81
N GLY A 24 -6.70 20.39 20.04
CA GLY A 24 -7.53 21.09 21.01
C GLY A 24 -8.12 20.12 22.02
N THR A 25 -7.76 20.32 23.29
CA THR A 25 -8.13 19.53 24.47
C THR A 25 -9.52 19.90 25.00
N THR A 26 -10.18 18.91 25.62
CA THR A 26 -11.09 19.00 26.80
C THR A 26 -12.31 19.92 26.77
N ALA A 27 -13.50 19.33 27.01
CA ALA A 27 -14.35 19.68 28.16
C ALA A 27 -15.52 18.71 28.33
N CYS A 28 -15.71 18.23 29.57
CA CYS A 28 -16.86 17.48 30.06
C CYS A 28 -18.10 18.36 30.19
N SER A 29 -19.30 17.78 30.09
CA SER A 29 -20.49 18.18 30.89
C SER A 29 -21.55 17.07 30.91
N HIS A 30 -21.99 16.73 32.13
CA HIS A 30 -23.21 16.01 32.51
C HIS A 30 -24.49 16.66 31.91
N THR A 31 -25.73 16.15 31.93
CA THR A 31 -26.53 15.44 32.95
C THR A 31 -27.92 15.11 32.37
N GLY A 32 -28.63 14.10 32.92
CA GLY A 32 -30.12 13.99 32.88
C GLY A 32 -30.63 12.63 32.35
N SER A 33 -31.03 11.65 33.18
CA SER A 33 -32.37 11.40 33.78
C SER A 33 -33.52 11.43 32.74
N THR A 34 -34.49 10.50 32.63
CA THR A 34 -35.14 9.58 33.60
C THR A 34 -36.05 8.58 32.84
N GLN A 35 -36.25 7.41 33.45
CA GLN A 35 -37.47 6.56 33.54
C GLN A 35 -38.10 5.82 32.34
N SER A 36 -38.07 4.48 32.50
CA SER A 36 -39.19 3.51 32.51
C SER A 36 -40.22 3.48 31.38
N ALA A 37 -40.34 2.34 30.68
CA ALA A 37 -41.35 1.31 30.95
C ALA A 37 -41.47 0.26 29.82
N THR A 38 -41.56 -0.98 30.27
CA THR A 38 -42.09 -2.23 29.70
C THR A 38 -42.87 -2.16 28.37
N SER A 39 -42.48 -2.98 27.39
CA SER A 39 -43.44 -3.90 26.73
C SER A 39 -42.71 -5.02 26.00
N ALA A 40 -42.93 -6.25 26.47
CA ALA A 40 -42.52 -7.47 25.80
C ALA A 40 -43.28 -7.64 24.48
N ARG A 41 -42.57 -8.04 23.42
CA ARG A 41 -43.16 -8.60 22.20
C ARG A 41 -42.32 -9.81 21.76
N PRO A 42 -42.92 -11.00 21.59
CA PRO A 42 -42.18 -12.17 21.12
C PRO A 42 -41.92 -12.02 19.62
N ARG A 43 -40.65 -12.18 19.20
CA ARG A 43 -40.25 -12.23 17.79
C ARG A 43 -39.85 -13.67 17.45
N PRO A 44 -40.38 -14.24 16.37
CA PRO A 44 -40.11 -15.63 15.99
C PRO A 44 -38.64 -15.83 15.60
N SER A 45 -38.08 -16.94 16.09
CA SER A 45 -36.73 -17.41 15.79
C SER A 45 -36.59 -17.70 14.30
N ALA A 46 -35.71 -16.96 13.61
CA ALA A 46 -35.19 -17.35 12.32
C ALA A 46 -33.91 -18.19 12.53
N PRO A 47 -33.68 -19.25 11.74
CA PRO A 47 -32.48 -20.06 11.87
C PRO A 47 -31.26 -19.24 11.45
N THR A 48 -30.38 -18.98 12.41
CA THR A 48 -29.06 -18.43 12.16
C THR A 48 -28.21 -19.55 11.56
N ALA A 49 -28.14 -19.62 10.23
CA ALA A 49 -27.06 -20.31 9.57
C ALA A 49 -25.79 -19.45 9.76
N ALA A 50 -25.10 -19.66 10.88
CA ALA A 50 -23.73 -19.22 11.04
C ALA A 50 -22.87 -20.08 10.12
N GLN A 51 -22.78 -19.68 8.85
CA GLN A 51 -21.77 -20.17 7.95
C GLN A 51 -20.46 -19.54 8.41
N SER A 52 -19.76 -20.25 9.29
CA SER A 52 -18.37 -19.96 9.62
C SER A 52 -17.59 -20.00 8.31
N ALA A 53 -17.35 -18.83 7.73
CA ALA A 53 -16.34 -18.67 6.70
C ALA A 53 -15.03 -19.12 7.35
N SER A 54 -14.58 -20.31 6.95
CA SER A 54 -13.27 -20.82 7.29
C SER A 54 -12.25 -19.86 6.68
N SER A 55 -11.80 -18.91 7.50
CA SER A 55 -10.63 -18.11 7.20
C SER A 55 -9.49 -19.10 7.06
N ALA A 56 -9.09 -19.39 5.82
CA ALA A 56 -7.86 -20.10 5.54
C ALA A 56 -6.72 -19.28 6.15
N GLN A 57 -6.38 -19.59 7.39
CA GLN A 57 -5.22 -19.08 8.09
C GLN A 57 -4.00 -19.62 7.35
N GLY A 58 -3.52 -18.85 6.37
CA GLY A 58 -2.15 -18.97 5.90
C GLY A 58 -1.25 -18.91 7.13
N ILE A 59 -0.31 -19.85 7.20
CA ILE A 59 0.59 -20.08 8.33
C ILE A 59 1.24 -18.76 8.74
N ALA A 60 0.65 -18.09 9.73
CA ALA A 60 1.18 -16.86 10.29
C ALA A 60 2.44 -17.27 11.06
N THR A 61 3.60 -16.94 10.51
CA THR A 61 4.86 -17.17 11.20
C THR A 61 4.95 -16.09 12.27
N ALA A 62 4.51 -16.41 13.49
CA ALA A 62 4.62 -15.49 14.61
C ALA A 62 6.10 -15.10 14.78
N GLY A 63 6.44 -13.85 14.43
CA GLY A 63 7.75 -13.26 14.74
C GLY A 63 8.81 -13.26 13.63
N ALA A 64 8.44 -13.27 12.34
CA ALA A 64 9.43 -13.01 11.29
C ALA A 64 10.11 -11.64 11.50
N ARG A 65 11.45 -11.63 11.46
CA ARG A 65 12.27 -10.42 11.62
C ARG A 65 12.97 -10.11 10.31
N TYR A 66 12.90 -8.84 9.93
CA TYR A 66 13.40 -8.34 8.67
C TYR A 66 14.43 -7.24 8.91
N VAL A 67 15.40 -7.18 8.00
CA VAL A 67 16.39 -6.08 7.93
C VAL A 67 16.19 -5.35 6.62
N ASN A 68 16.06 -4.04 6.73
CA ASN A 68 15.97 -3.20 5.56
C ASN A 68 17.34 -3.05 4.89
N ARG A 69 17.36 -2.99 3.56
CA ARG A 69 18.57 -2.76 2.75
C ARG A 69 18.61 -1.31 2.28
N ARG A 70 19.82 -0.78 2.06
CA ARG A 70 19.99 0.58 1.50
C ARG A 70 19.43 0.68 0.09
N ASP A 71 19.71 -0.35 -0.72
CA ASP A 71 19.09 -0.53 -2.03
C ASP A 71 18.00 -1.59 -1.90
N VAL A 72 16.76 -1.15 -1.72
CA VAL A 72 15.61 -2.04 -1.63
C VAL A 72 15.13 -2.47 -3.02
N CYS A 73 15.52 -1.77 -4.09
CA CYS A 73 15.18 -2.19 -5.45
C CYS A 73 15.79 -3.55 -5.76
N SER A 74 17.00 -3.83 -5.25
CA SER A 74 17.66 -5.12 -5.46
C SER A 74 16.89 -6.33 -4.91
N ALA A 75 15.84 -6.11 -4.10
CA ALA A 75 14.96 -7.16 -3.60
C ALA A 75 13.81 -7.49 -4.57
N LEU A 76 13.66 -6.72 -5.66
CA LEU A 76 12.70 -7.00 -6.72
C LEU A 76 13.22 -8.12 -7.63
N ASP A 77 12.32 -8.98 -8.10
CA ASP A 77 12.61 -9.91 -9.18
C ASP A 77 12.53 -9.16 -10.53
N HIS A 78 13.63 -8.49 -10.87
CA HIS A 78 13.76 -7.72 -12.10
C HIS A 78 13.53 -8.56 -13.36
N VAL A 79 13.85 -9.85 -13.33
CA VAL A 79 13.67 -10.76 -14.48
C VAL A 79 12.18 -11.01 -14.72
N SER A 80 11.42 -11.32 -13.67
CA SER A 80 9.98 -11.52 -13.78
C SER A 80 9.23 -10.23 -14.12
N LEU A 81 9.65 -9.10 -13.52
CA LEU A 81 9.09 -7.79 -13.84
C LEU A 81 9.38 -7.39 -15.29
N ALA A 82 10.60 -7.60 -15.78
CA ALA A 82 10.94 -7.29 -17.16
C ALA A 82 10.21 -8.19 -18.17
N ARG A 83 9.94 -9.45 -17.80
CA ARG A 83 9.11 -10.35 -18.61
C ARG A 83 7.66 -9.86 -18.71
N ALA A 84 7.11 -9.31 -17.62
CA ALA A 84 5.73 -8.86 -17.58
C ALA A 84 5.54 -7.44 -18.16
N LEU A 85 6.47 -6.53 -17.89
CA LEU A 85 6.32 -5.10 -18.15
C LEU A 85 7.24 -4.59 -19.28
N GLY A 86 8.13 -5.44 -19.80
CA GLY A 86 9.09 -5.10 -20.85
C GLY A 86 10.48 -4.74 -20.33
N ILE A 87 11.28 -4.08 -21.17
CA ILE A 87 12.71 -3.82 -20.92
C ILE A 87 12.92 -3.15 -19.54
N ASP A 88 13.83 -3.68 -18.73
CA ASP A 88 14.32 -2.99 -17.52
C ASP A 88 15.03 -1.70 -17.93
N ALA A 89 14.47 -0.57 -17.51
CA ALA A 89 14.94 0.76 -17.87
C ALA A 89 15.69 1.46 -16.74
N GLY A 90 15.99 0.77 -15.64
CA GLY A 90 16.71 1.32 -14.51
C GLY A 90 15.84 2.15 -13.57
N HIS A 91 16.50 2.78 -12.61
CA HIS A 91 15.83 3.59 -11.60
C HIS A 91 15.36 4.93 -12.19
N LEU A 92 14.15 5.36 -11.82
CA LEU A 92 13.69 6.72 -12.09
C LEU A 92 14.46 7.74 -11.23
N SER A 93 14.77 7.35 -9.98
CA SER A 93 15.60 8.12 -9.07
C SER A 93 16.42 7.19 -8.19
N GLU A 94 17.53 7.69 -7.66
CA GLU A 94 18.37 6.92 -6.73
C GLU A 94 17.54 6.36 -5.57
N PRO A 95 17.70 5.06 -5.23
CA PRO A 95 17.06 4.47 -4.06
C PRO A 95 17.37 5.30 -2.81
N ARG A 96 16.34 5.56 -2.01
CA ARG A 96 16.49 6.37 -0.79
C ARG A 96 16.41 5.46 0.41
N PHE A 97 17.23 5.77 1.40
CA PHE A 97 17.27 5.06 2.65
C PHE A 97 17.39 6.06 3.80
N SER A 98 16.53 5.91 4.79
CA SER A 98 16.55 6.67 6.03
C SER A 98 16.56 5.69 7.19
N ASP A 99 17.50 5.87 8.12
CA ASP A 99 17.60 5.05 9.31
C ASP A 99 17.54 5.92 10.56
N THR A 100 16.64 5.56 11.46
CA THR A 100 16.45 6.21 12.75
C THR A 100 16.64 5.21 13.87
N ARG A 101 16.54 5.66 15.13
CA ARG A 101 16.63 4.73 16.27
C ARG A 101 15.44 3.77 16.35
N ALA A 102 14.27 4.19 15.89
CA ALA A 102 13.03 3.43 16.01
C ALA A 102 12.70 2.62 14.74
N SER A 103 13.11 3.08 13.57
CA SER A 103 12.77 2.45 12.29
C SER A 103 13.76 2.76 11.17
N SER A 104 13.72 1.96 10.12
CA SER A 104 14.36 2.25 8.83
C SER A 104 13.33 2.23 7.71
N LEU A 105 13.42 3.20 6.82
CA LEU A 105 12.59 3.36 5.63
C LEU A 105 13.48 3.30 4.39
N ALA A 106 13.10 2.48 3.42
CA ALA A 106 13.73 2.40 2.12
C ALA A 106 12.68 2.59 1.04
N THR A 107 12.97 3.42 0.04
CA THR A 107 12.09 3.68 -1.10
C THR A 107 12.84 3.50 -2.40
N CYS A 108 12.15 2.98 -3.41
CA CYS A 108 12.68 2.65 -4.71
C CYS A 108 11.63 2.97 -5.79
N ASP A 109 12.06 3.63 -6.87
CA ASP A 109 11.23 3.87 -8.06
C ASP A 109 11.97 3.32 -9.27
N HIS A 110 11.43 2.28 -9.90
CA HIS A 110 12.13 1.53 -10.94
C HIS A 110 11.25 1.30 -12.18
N GLN A 111 11.83 1.47 -13.36
CA GLN A 111 11.08 1.60 -14.62
C GLN A 111 11.18 0.35 -15.49
N TYR A 112 10.08 0.01 -16.14
CA TYR A 112 10.01 -1.08 -17.12
C TYR A 112 9.27 -0.66 -18.39
N GLY A 113 9.74 -1.11 -19.56
CA GLY A 113 9.15 -0.88 -20.86
C GLY A 113 9.96 0.02 -21.79
N ALA A 114 9.44 0.23 -23.00
CA ALA A 114 10.08 1.08 -24.01
C ALA A 114 10.05 2.57 -23.61
N ALA A 115 11.00 3.35 -24.12
CA ALA A 115 11.05 4.79 -23.89
C ALA A 115 9.72 5.48 -24.29
N GLY A 116 9.21 6.35 -23.41
CA GLY A 116 7.92 7.03 -23.59
C GLY A 116 6.69 6.23 -23.14
N MET A 117 6.84 4.92 -22.85
CA MET A 117 5.75 4.01 -22.47
C MET A 117 6.06 3.24 -21.18
N ARG A 118 6.96 3.76 -20.35
CA ARG A 118 7.50 3.03 -19.20
C ARG A 118 6.49 2.98 -18.05
N SER A 119 6.23 1.80 -17.52
CA SER A 119 5.55 1.62 -16.24
C SER A 119 6.54 1.79 -15.10
N LEU A 120 6.08 2.29 -13.95
CA LEU A 120 6.88 2.42 -12.75
C LEU A 120 6.44 1.40 -11.70
N ILE A 121 7.40 0.69 -11.12
CA ILE A 121 7.24 0.01 -9.84
C ILE A 121 7.79 0.92 -8.76
N SER A 122 6.90 1.39 -7.88
CA SER A 122 7.29 2.12 -6.67
C SER A 122 7.22 1.17 -5.48
N LEU A 123 8.30 1.06 -4.72
CA LEU A 123 8.46 0.15 -3.59
C LEU A 123 8.84 0.97 -2.36
N GLU A 124 8.04 0.83 -1.30
CA GLU A 124 8.33 1.38 0.02
C GLU A 124 8.40 0.22 1.03
N VAL A 125 9.50 0.18 1.78
CA VAL A 125 9.71 -0.78 2.86
C VAL A 125 10.07 -0.04 4.13
N MET A 126 9.25 -0.22 5.16
CA MET A 126 9.53 0.27 6.50
C MET A 126 9.73 -0.92 7.44
N THR A 127 10.82 -0.91 8.20
CA THR A 127 11.01 -1.88 9.29
C THR A 127 11.09 -1.17 10.63
N SER A 128 10.35 -1.67 11.62
CA SER A 128 10.46 -1.23 13.01
C SER A 128 11.59 -1.97 13.73
N LYS A 129 12.35 -1.24 14.56
CA LYS A 129 13.37 -1.79 15.46
C LYS A 129 12.78 -2.14 16.84
N GLU A 130 11.59 -1.63 17.15
CA GLU A 130 10.94 -1.74 18.46
C GLU A 130 9.85 -2.83 18.51
N GLY A 131 9.51 -3.44 17.37
CA GLY A 131 8.57 -4.55 17.34
C GLY A 131 7.73 -4.57 16.07
N SER A 132 6.45 -4.90 16.21
CA SER A 132 5.56 -5.05 15.06
C SER A 132 5.16 -3.71 14.44
N VAL A 133 5.00 -3.71 13.12
CA VAL A 133 4.44 -2.58 12.34
C VAL A 133 2.93 -2.68 12.13
N LYS A 134 2.25 -3.64 12.77
CA LYS A 134 0.82 -3.90 12.57
C LYS A 134 -0.05 -2.65 12.69
N GLY A 135 0.16 -1.84 13.73
CA GLY A 135 -0.61 -0.61 13.93
C GLY A 135 -0.43 0.41 12.81
N PHE A 136 0.77 0.48 12.21
CA PHE A 136 1.03 1.32 11.03
C PHE A 136 0.25 0.82 9.81
N TYR A 137 0.31 -0.48 9.54
CA TYR A 137 -0.46 -1.10 8.45
C TYR A 137 -1.97 -0.87 8.62
N GLU A 138 -2.52 -1.09 9.80
CA GLU A 138 -3.94 -0.89 10.07
C GLU A 138 -4.36 0.58 9.89
N GLY A 139 -3.49 1.53 10.29
CA GLY A 139 -3.68 2.95 10.05
C GLY A 139 -3.73 3.31 8.56
N MET A 140 -2.75 2.83 7.78
CA MET A 140 -2.70 3.03 6.32
C MET A 140 -3.89 2.39 5.62
N ARG A 141 -4.22 1.14 5.98
CA ARG A 141 -5.40 0.44 5.47
C ARG A 141 -6.69 1.22 5.74
N GLY A 142 -6.88 1.67 6.98
CA GLY A 142 -8.05 2.46 7.35
C GLY A 142 -8.13 3.80 6.60
N ALA A 143 -7.00 4.43 6.29
CA ALA A 143 -6.97 5.62 5.46
C ALA A 143 -7.46 5.33 4.03
N HIS A 144 -6.93 4.29 3.38
CA HIS A 144 -7.33 3.91 2.03
C HIS A 144 -8.77 3.41 1.95
N GLN A 145 -9.26 2.70 2.97
CA GLN A 145 -10.64 2.19 2.99
C GLN A 145 -11.69 3.31 3.01
N ARG A 146 -11.32 4.52 3.47
CA ARG A 146 -12.21 5.70 3.44
C ARG A 146 -12.27 6.38 2.08
N SER A 147 -11.23 6.25 1.25
CA SER A 147 -11.10 6.94 -0.04
C SER A 147 -11.26 6.01 -1.25
N THR A 148 -10.96 4.73 -1.08
CA THR A 148 -10.85 3.71 -2.13
C THR A 148 -11.38 2.37 -1.62
N GLY A 149 -11.80 1.49 -2.53
CA GLY A 149 -12.10 0.11 -2.18
C GLY A 149 -10.81 -0.65 -1.84
N VAL A 150 -10.75 -1.25 -0.66
CA VAL A 150 -9.62 -2.08 -0.22
C VAL A 150 -10.08 -3.54 -0.16
N THR A 151 -9.31 -4.44 -0.78
CA THR A 151 -9.59 -5.87 -0.85
C THR A 151 -8.49 -6.65 -0.14
N ASP A 152 -8.87 -7.59 0.72
CA ASP A 152 -7.92 -8.48 1.40
C ASP A 152 -7.21 -9.41 0.42
N VAL A 153 -5.89 -9.57 0.61
CA VAL A 153 -5.03 -10.41 -0.21
C VAL A 153 -4.41 -11.51 0.67
N PRO A 154 -4.86 -12.77 0.53
CA PRO A 154 -4.33 -13.87 1.35
C PRO A 154 -2.92 -14.30 0.88
N GLY A 155 -2.15 -14.85 1.81
CA GLY A 155 -0.87 -15.50 1.51
C GLY A 155 0.28 -14.54 1.15
N VAL A 156 0.21 -13.30 1.63
CA VAL A 156 1.30 -12.32 1.57
C VAL A 156 1.48 -11.74 2.98
N GLY A 157 2.62 -12.06 3.60
CA GLY A 157 2.89 -11.70 4.99
C GLY A 157 1.84 -12.24 5.97
N GLN A 158 1.64 -11.53 7.08
CA GLN A 158 0.57 -11.81 8.04
C GLN A 158 -0.77 -11.26 7.56
N GLN A 159 -0.78 -10.04 7.01
CA GLN A 159 -1.92 -9.49 6.31
C GLN A 159 -1.44 -8.64 5.15
N ALA A 160 -2.21 -8.67 4.07
CA ALA A 160 -2.04 -7.80 2.92
C ALA A 160 -3.38 -7.37 2.37
N ALA A 161 -3.36 -6.24 1.66
CA ALA A 161 -4.51 -5.70 0.99
C ALA A 161 -4.11 -4.99 -0.29
N ALA A 162 -4.99 -5.06 -1.29
CA ALA A 162 -4.86 -4.34 -2.54
C ALA A 162 -5.90 -3.22 -2.61
N TYR A 163 -5.53 -2.15 -3.29
CA TYR A 163 -6.45 -1.06 -3.65
C TYR A 163 -5.98 -0.44 -4.97
N THR A 164 -6.87 0.28 -5.64
CA THR A 164 -6.52 1.04 -6.84
C THR A 164 -6.66 2.52 -6.53
N ASP A 165 -5.54 3.23 -6.54
CA ASP A 165 -5.52 4.67 -6.46
C ASP A 165 -5.86 5.27 -7.84
N PRO A 166 -6.82 6.21 -7.94
CA PRO A 166 -7.23 6.78 -9.22
C PRO A 166 -6.12 7.51 -9.99
N THR A 167 -5.06 7.94 -9.30
CA THR A 167 -3.98 8.74 -9.89
C THR A 167 -2.77 7.87 -10.23
N THR A 168 -2.49 6.87 -9.40
CA THR A 168 -1.24 6.09 -9.44
C THR A 168 -1.46 4.61 -9.77
N GLY A 169 -2.71 4.15 -9.92
CA GLY A 169 -3.01 2.80 -10.39
C GLY A 169 -3.09 1.76 -9.27
N PRO A 170 -2.81 0.47 -9.56
CA PRO A 170 -2.88 -0.61 -8.57
C PRO A 170 -1.78 -0.54 -7.50
N HIS A 171 -2.18 -0.79 -6.25
CA HIS A 171 -1.29 -0.88 -5.09
C HIS A 171 -1.53 -2.17 -4.32
N LEU A 172 -0.47 -2.65 -3.66
CA LEU A 172 -0.52 -3.68 -2.64
C LEU A 172 0.25 -3.20 -1.41
N MET A 173 -0.40 -3.25 -0.25
CA MET A 173 0.24 -3.06 1.04
C MET A 173 0.20 -4.34 1.86
N ALA A 174 1.24 -4.60 2.63
CA ALA A 174 1.33 -5.78 3.47
C ALA A 174 2.12 -5.49 4.74
N TYR A 175 1.92 -6.31 5.77
CA TYR A 175 2.86 -6.40 6.87
C TYR A 175 3.18 -7.85 7.23
N ASP A 176 4.39 -8.06 7.75
CA ASP A 176 4.79 -9.28 8.41
C ASP A 176 5.81 -8.96 9.50
N GLY A 177 5.48 -9.33 10.75
CA GLY A 177 6.34 -9.05 11.90
C GLY A 177 6.67 -7.56 12.04
N ASN A 178 7.95 -7.24 11.90
CA ASN A 178 8.47 -5.87 11.98
C ASN A 178 8.56 -5.13 10.63
N LEU A 179 8.12 -5.72 9.51
CA LEU A 179 8.18 -5.10 8.18
C LEU A 179 6.80 -4.71 7.66
N TYR A 180 6.70 -3.47 7.19
CA TYR A 180 5.62 -2.95 6.36
C TYR A 180 6.14 -2.77 4.93
N LEU A 181 5.30 -3.10 3.97
CA LEU A 181 5.57 -3.05 2.55
C LEU A 181 4.42 -2.32 1.86
N SER A 182 4.75 -1.42 0.95
CA SER A 182 3.83 -0.88 -0.06
C SER A 182 4.48 -0.99 -1.44
N ILE A 183 3.73 -1.52 -2.42
CA ILE A 183 4.16 -1.61 -3.81
C ILE A 183 3.06 -1.04 -4.69
N ALA A 184 3.43 -0.10 -5.55
CA ALA A 184 2.58 0.47 -6.57
C ALA A 184 3.06 0.06 -7.96
N LEU A 185 2.12 -0.25 -8.85
CA LEU A 185 2.36 -0.29 -10.29
C LEU A 185 1.70 0.94 -10.91
N ILE A 186 2.51 1.88 -11.38
CA ILE A 186 2.04 3.13 -12.00
C ILE A 186 2.22 3.02 -13.52
N PRO A 187 1.16 2.70 -14.27
CA PRO A 187 1.24 2.61 -15.72
C PRO A 187 1.27 3.99 -16.38
N VAL A 188 2.11 4.15 -17.41
CA VAL A 188 2.02 5.30 -18.33
C VAL A 188 0.96 5.06 -19.41
N ASN A 189 0.65 3.80 -19.72
CA ASN A 189 -0.45 3.42 -20.62
C ASN A 189 -1.20 2.21 -20.05
N SER A 190 -2.53 2.33 -19.97
CA SER A 190 -3.43 1.27 -19.51
C SER A 190 -3.35 -0.01 -20.35
N ALA A 191 -2.98 0.07 -21.64
CA ALA A 191 -2.93 -1.09 -22.53
C ALA A 191 -1.91 -2.17 -22.10
N VAL A 192 -0.80 -1.79 -21.47
CA VAL A 192 0.19 -2.76 -20.94
C VAL A 192 -0.37 -3.46 -19.71
N THR A 193 -1.02 -2.71 -18.82
CA THR A 193 -1.65 -3.25 -17.62
C THR A 193 -2.92 -4.05 -17.88
N GLU A 194 -3.60 -3.85 -19.01
CA GLU A 194 -4.76 -4.66 -19.43
C GLU A 194 -4.36 -6.11 -19.79
N GLN A 195 -3.11 -6.32 -20.22
CA GLN A 195 -2.61 -7.63 -20.63
C GLN A 195 -1.94 -8.40 -19.48
N VAL A 196 -1.69 -7.73 -18.35
CA VAL A 196 -0.96 -8.29 -17.21
C VAL A 196 -1.92 -8.42 -16.04
N ASP A 197 -1.92 -9.57 -15.37
CA ASP A 197 -2.56 -9.71 -14.07
C ASP A 197 -1.77 -8.92 -13.03
N THR A 198 -2.08 -7.62 -12.92
CA THR A 198 -1.37 -6.66 -12.07
C THR A 198 -1.40 -7.07 -10.61
N GLN A 199 -2.52 -7.63 -10.14
CA GLN A 199 -2.63 -8.09 -8.75
C GLN A 199 -1.70 -9.27 -8.49
N GLN A 200 -1.65 -10.28 -9.37
CA GLN A 200 -0.72 -11.39 -9.21
C GLN A 200 0.74 -10.95 -9.33
N LEU A 201 1.04 -9.99 -10.20
CA LEU A 201 2.37 -9.41 -10.32
C LEU A 201 2.82 -8.75 -9.01
N LEU A 202 1.96 -7.91 -8.41
CA LEU A 202 2.25 -7.27 -7.13
C LEU A 202 2.38 -8.28 -5.98
N ILE A 203 1.56 -9.33 -5.96
CA ILE A 203 1.65 -10.43 -4.99
C ILE A 203 3.00 -11.15 -5.10
N ALA A 204 3.43 -11.47 -6.33
CA ALA A 204 4.71 -12.11 -6.58
C ALA A 204 5.89 -11.23 -6.13
N CYS A 205 5.84 -9.93 -6.47
CA CYS A 205 6.84 -8.96 -6.02
C CYS A 205 6.91 -8.89 -4.50
N ALA A 206 5.76 -8.79 -3.83
CA ALA A 206 5.70 -8.69 -2.38
C ALA A 206 6.32 -9.92 -1.69
N ARG A 207 6.01 -11.12 -2.19
CA ARG A 207 6.60 -12.37 -1.68
C ARG A 207 8.11 -12.41 -1.90
N GLY A 208 8.59 -11.99 -3.07
CA GLY A 208 10.02 -11.88 -3.37
C GLY A 208 10.73 -10.96 -2.37
N VAL A 209 10.19 -9.75 -2.16
CA VAL A 209 10.74 -8.77 -1.21
C VAL A 209 10.76 -9.31 0.22
N PHE A 210 9.66 -9.93 0.69
CA PHE A 210 9.68 -10.55 2.02
C PHE A 210 10.75 -11.64 2.14
N ASN A 211 10.87 -12.53 1.14
CA ASN A 211 11.87 -13.58 1.19
C ASN A 211 13.31 -13.03 1.21
N GLU A 212 13.60 -12.01 0.41
CA GLU A 212 14.93 -11.38 0.33
C GLU A 212 15.33 -10.60 1.59
N LEU A 213 14.38 -9.98 2.27
CA LEU A 213 14.66 -9.13 3.44
C LEU A 213 14.59 -9.88 4.77
N ARG A 214 14.14 -11.14 4.76
CA ARG A 214 14.01 -11.96 5.98
C ARG A 214 15.40 -12.25 6.55
N GLN A 215 15.58 -12.00 7.85
CA GLN A 215 16.77 -12.48 8.56
C GLN A 215 16.70 -14.01 8.64
N GLN A 216 17.76 -14.66 8.14
CA GLN A 216 17.99 -16.09 8.36
C GLN A 216 18.59 -16.34 9.73
#